data_AF-K9E4N7-F1
#
_entry.id   AF-K9E4N7-F1
#
_cell.length_a   1.000
_cell.length_b   1.000
_cell.length_c   1.000
_cell.angle_alpha   90.00
_cell.angle_beta   90.00
_cell.angle_gamma   90.00
#
_symmetry.space_group_name_H-M   'P 1'
#
loop_
_entity.id
_entity.type
_entity.pdbx_description
1 polymer ?
#
loop_
_entity_poly.entity_id
_entity_poly.type
_entity_poly.pdbx_seq_one_letter_code
_entity_poly.pdbx_strand_id
1 'polypeptide(L)'
;MKKIIYWLFMLPLLALLNGCDDNDMITFDDELPQFEIKANAILLEVIMPKGSAADDEYYIVGDFNGGAEVAVGNLEWQLEKATDSDSKWGIYLIPSTFKNGKTLADGFYFVSAAKGEERSVKNEAVVHTLDVSVGTRTNVWVDRWKAYFDTEEEGHDGFVVYVQDKSGWDNLYLYGWANDAPVTDAWPGFKVKGTEVINGVTYKYFDMGKSLDGFEGLNLIFNNGDGGAQFNGPVVTLNKDFYFRITDKGFEEIDPEASYCIYVDDQSGWGDLALYISGAGDNNEDWPGLQPAGTKEINGVTYKYFETDIELMNQSINLVFNNNMQGDDPGIKQFYVKSIAFSRDFYFSITPDECKEIDPETHGTSYSIYVEDNTGWSGLALYGYGGVELGGGWPGIKEYEAKEINGMAYKCFHLSPAATNKSVNLIFNNNNGGDNKQFDGPYIESINRDFYFRITDGSCEEINGCTVYVQDNSGWDGLAIYSWGDVEACGGWPGMQPTGTKEIGGMVYKYFDLSASFGKNVNLIFNNNNGGVQFDGPYVSLIGDLYLSITGTSCEVLPKPQ
;
A
#
# COMPACT_ATOMS: atom_id res chain seq x y z
N MET A 1 14.19 -11.03 -45.23
CA MET A 1 13.18 -10.63 -46.23
C MET A 1 11.88 -11.32 -45.86
N LYS A 2 10.93 -10.54 -45.34
CA LYS A 2 9.65 -10.14 -45.98
C LYS A 2 8.55 -11.17 -45.67
N LYS A 3 7.72 -10.87 -44.66
CA LYS A 3 6.47 -10.06 -44.76
C LYS A 3 5.40 -10.81 -45.53
N ILE A 4 4.35 -11.20 -44.82
CA ILE A 4 2.92 -11.33 -45.19
C ILE A 4 2.34 -12.36 -44.22
N ILE A 5 1.45 -11.93 -43.31
CA ILE A 5 0.39 -12.72 -42.63
C ILE A 5 -0.41 -11.84 -41.63
N TYR A 6 -0.04 -10.57 -41.40
CA TYR A 6 -0.88 -9.62 -40.65
C TYR A 6 -2.12 -9.07 -41.39
N TRP A 7 -2.53 -9.68 -42.52
CA TRP A 7 -3.66 -9.19 -43.31
C TRP A 7 -5.00 -9.91 -43.07
N LEU A 8 -5.07 -10.90 -42.18
CA LEU A 8 -6.32 -11.62 -41.91
C LEU A 8 -7.07 -11.21 -40.63
N PHE A 9 -6.53 -10.31 -39.81
CA PHE A 9 -7.20 -9.84 -38.59
C PHE A 9 -7.78 -8.41 -38.69
N MET A 10 -7.64 -7.74 -39.84
CA MET A 10 -8.19 -6.39 -40.10
C MET A 10 -9.56 -6.38 -40.79
N LEU A 11 -10.15 -7.54 -41.06
CA LEU A 11 -11.44 -7.65 -41.77
C LEU A 11 -12.71 -7.55 -40.88
N PRO A 12 -12.70 -7.78 -39.55
CA PRO A 12 -13.87 -7.48 -38.72
C PRO A 12 -14.01 -5.99 -38.37
N LEU A 13 -12.92 -5.20 -38.47
CA LEU A 13 -12.93 -3.77 -38.14
C LEU A 13 -13.62 -2.90 -39.21
N LEU A 14 -13.81 -3.43 -40.43
CA LEU A 14 -14.47 -2.75 -41.54
C LEU A 14 -16.00 -2.83 -41.50
N ALA A 15 -16.59 -3.61 -40.58
CA ALA A 15 -18.04 -3.75 -40.46
C ALA A 15 -18.69 -2.75 -39.48
N LEU A 16 -17.90 -2.01 -38.70
CA LEU A 16 -18.37 -0.97 -37.76
C LEU A 16 -18.25 0.47 -38.32
N LEU A 17 -17.79 0.63 -39.56
CA LEU A 17 -17.65 1.93 -40.23
C LEU A 17 -18.83 2.30 -41.14
N ASN A 18 -19.96 1.60 -41.05
CA ASN A 18 -21.20 2.01 -41.73
C ASN A 18 -22.16 2.64 -40.72
N GLY A 19 -21.87 3.87 -40.31
CA GLY A 19 -22.82 4.64 -39.51
C GLY A 19 -22.24 5.82 -38.73
N CYS A 20 -21.59 6.77 -39.40
CA CYS A 20 -21.71 8.21 -39.10
C CYS A 20 -20.88 9.00 -40.12
N ASP A 21 -21.42 10.14 -40.53
CA ASP A 21 -20.90 11.05 -41.55
C ASP A 21 -19.42 11.43 -41.33
N ASP A 22 -18.69 11.49 -42.45
CA ASP A 22 -17.35 12.08 -42.55
C ASP A 22 -17.42 13.59 -42.26
N ASN A 23 -16.88 14.06 -41.12
CA ASN A 23 -16.14 15.36 -41.01
C ASN A 23 -15.59 15.78 -39.63
N ASP A 24 -15.61 14.97 -38.57
CA ASP A 24 -14.95 15.36 -37.32
C ASP A 24 -13.50 14.84 -37.28
N MET A 25 -12.58 15.61 -37.86
CA MET A 25 -11.16 15.49 -37.47
C MET A 25 -11.04 15.79 -35.97
N ILE A 26 -10.20 15.05 -35.27
CA ILE A 26 -9.81 15.37 -33.89
C ILE A 26 -9.05 16.71 -33.92
N THR A 27 -9.77 17.82 -33.78
CA THR A 27 -9.21 19.14 -33.50
C THR A 27 -9.16 19.29 -31.99
N PHE A 28 -7.98 19.52 -31.42
CA PHE A 28 -7.86 19.94 -30.02
C PHE A 28 -8.53 21.32 -29.87
N ASP A 29 -9.18 21.60 -28.74
CA ASP A 29 -9.89 22.87 -28.50
C ASP A 29 -8.99 24.11 -28.78
N ASP A 30 -7.69 24.00 -28.46
CA ASP A 30 -6.69 25.04 -28.71
C ASP A 30 -6.37 25.26 -30.21
N GLU A 31 -6.77 24.35 -31.10
CA GLU A 31 -6.55 24.47 -32.54
C GLU A 31 -7.74 25.12 -33.26
N LEU A 32 -8.87 25.33 -32.56
CA LEU A 32 -10.05 25.96 -33.13
C LEU A 32 -9.76 27.42 -33.54
N PRO A 33 -10.13 27.84 -34.76
CA PRO A 33 -9.98 29.23 -35.21
C PRO A 33 -10.53 30.27 -34.23
N GLN A 34 -9.74 31.30 -33.93
CA GLN A 34 -10.15 32.40 -33.02
C GLN A 34 -10.18 33.77 -33.70
N PHE A 35 -9.57 33.94 -34.88
CA PHE A 35 -9.48 35.21 -35.59
C PHE A 35 -10.01 35.11 -37.02
N GLU A 36 -10.70 36.13 -37.52
CA GLU A 36 -11.22 36.15 -38.88
C GLU A 36 -10.12 36.31 -39.96
N ILE A 37 -10.26 35.64 -41.10
CA ILE A 37 -9.27 35.76 -42.19
C ILE A 37 -9.45 37.10 -42.92
N LYS A 38 -8.33 37.79 -43.21
CA LYS A 38 -8.31 39.02 -44.02
C LYS A 38 -7.62 38.75 -45.36
N ALA A 39 -8.27 39.11 -46.47
CA ALA A 39 -7.77 38.84 -47.82
C ALA A 39 -6.42 39.49 -48.15
N ASN A 40 -6.05 40.57 -47.45
CA ASN A 40 -4.83 41.33 -47.67
C ASN A 40 -3.75 41.11 -46.60
N ALA A 41 -3.92 40.16 -45.69
CA ALA A 41 -2.97 39.85 -44.63
C ALA A 41 -2.76 38.34 -44.49
N ILE A 42 -1.59 37.97 -43.98
CA ILE A 42 -1.33 36.62 -43.44
C ILE A 42 -1.80 36.64 -41.98
N LEU A 43 -2.63 35.68 -41.58
CA LEU A 43 -3.00 35.49 -40.18
C LEU A 43 -2.17 34.34 -39.59
N LEU A 44 -1.40 34.64 -38.55
CA LEU A 44 -0.82 33.63 -37.68
C LEU A 44 -1.63 33.56 -36.40
N GLU A 45 -2.11 32.36 -36.06
CA GLU A 45 -2.68 32.05 -34.76
C GLU A 45 -1.61 31.33 -33.92
N VAL A 46 -1.18 31.96 -32.84
CA VAL A 46 -0.06 31.53 -32.03
C VAL A 46 -0.59 30.88 -30.76
N ILE A 47 -0.25 29.61 -30.58
CA ILE A 47 -0.61 28.81 -29.42
C ILE A 47 0.53 28.96 -28.41
N MET A 48 0.23 29.59 -27.29
CA MET A 48 1.19 29.97 -26.25
C MET A 48 1.45 28.83 -25.26
N PRO A 49 2.65 28.73 -24.68
CA PRO A 49 2.95 27.74 -23.67
C PRO A 49 2.26 28.07 -22.34
N LYS A 50 2.04 27.03 -21.51
CA LYS A 50 1.55 27.20 -20.14
C LYS A 50 2.43 28.19 -19.37
N GLY A 51 1.77 29.08 -18.62
CA GLY A 51 2.43 30.15 -17.87
C GLY A 51 2.57 31.46 -18.65
N SER A 52 2.12 31.56 -19.90
CA SER A 52 1.99 32.84 -20.61
C SER A 52 0.90 33.69 -19.96
N ALA A 53 1.22 34.92 -19.58
CA ALA A 53 0.29 35.80 -18.89
C ALA A 53 -0.58 36.57 -19.89
N ALA A 54 -1.85 36.77 -19.56
CA ALA A 54 -2.81 37.46 -20.42
C ALA A 54 -2.51 38.96 -20.58
N ASP A 55 -1.78 39.55 -19.62
CA ASP A 55 -1.39 40.95 -19.53
C ASP A 55 0.03 41.23 -20.02
N ASP A 56 0.75 40.21 -20.49
CA ASP A 56 2.08 40.37 -21.11
C ASP A 56 1.98 40.72 -22.60
N GLU A 57 3.06 41.28 -23.13
CA GLU A 57 3.16 41.72 -24.52
C GLU A 57 4.02 40.74 -25.32
N TYR A 58 3.46 40.15 -26.37
CA TYR A 58 4.16 39.19 -27.21
C TYR A 58 4.40 39.76 -28.60
N TYR A 59 5.59 39.54 -29.15
CA TYR A 59 6.00 40.09 -30.45
C TYR A 59 6.50 39.00 -31.38
N ILE A 60 6.25 39.16 -32.67
CA ILE A 60 6.94 38.40 -33.73
C ILE A 60 8.21 39.15 -34.15
N VAL A 61 9.32 38.41 -34.27
CA VAL A 61 10.63 38.98 -34.59
C VAL A 61 11.26 38.25 -35.76
N GLY A 62 11.74 39.01 -36.75
CA GLY A 62 12.50 38.46 -37.88
C GLY A 62 13.14 39.54 -38.74
N ASP A 63 13.92 39.13 -39.74
CA ASP A 63 14.60 40.10 -40.63
C ASP A 63 13.59 41.00 -41.39
N PHE A 64 12.38 40.50 -41.64
CA PHE A 64 11.32 41.22 -42.35
C PHE A 64 10.81 42.44 -41.59
N ASN A 65 10.95 42.50 -40.26
CA ASN A 65 10.58 43.68 -39.47
C ASN A 65 11.78 44.48 -38.92
N GLY A 66 13.01 44.00 -39.16
CA GLY A 66 14.24 44.63 -38.71
C GLY A 66 14.81 44.06 -37.40
N GLY A 67 14.34 42.87 -36.99
CA GLY A 67 14.82 42.17 -35.81
C GLY A 67 14.30 42.74 -34.49
N ALA A 68 14.77 42.15 -33.38
CA ALA A 68 14.23 42.39 -32.04
C ALA A 68 14.28 43.87 -31.62
N GLU A 69 15.37 44.57 -31.96
CA GLU A 69 15.59 45.98 -31.62
C GLU A 69 14.52 46.93 -32.19
N VAL A 70 13.81 46.51 -33.25
CA VAL A 70 12.78 47.31 -33.92
C VAL A 70 11.37 46.77 -33.67
N ALA A 71 11.23 45.46 -33.51
CA ALA A 71 9.94 44.80 -33.37
C ALA A 71 9.38 44.87 -31.95
N VAL A 72 10.21 44.66 -30.93
CA VAL A 72 9.77 44.65 -29.53
C VAL A 72 9.40 46.07 -29.08
N GLY A 73 8.20 46.23 -28.50
CA GLY A 73 7.63 47.53 -28.13
C GLY A 73 6.90 48.26 -29.26
N ASN A 74 6.77 47.66 -30.45
CA ASN A 74 6.02 48.22 -31.57
C ASN A 74 4.71 47.46 -31.81
N LEU A 75 3.59 48.19 -31.70
CA LEU A 75 2.24 47.65 -31.87
C LEU A 75 2.01 46.95 -33.23
N GLU A 76 2.75 47.31 -34.28
CA GLU A 76 2.64 46.65 -35.60
C GLU A 76 3.05 45.17 -35.55
N TRP A 77 3.96 44.81 -34.63
CA TRP A 77 4.52 43.46 -34.50
C TRP A 77 4.05 42.73 -33.24
N GLN A 78 3.14 43.36 -32.47
CA GLN A 78 2.56 42.79 -31.26
C GLN A 78 1.40 41.87 -31.60
N LEU A 79 1.34 40.72 -30.92
CA LEU A 79 0.26 39.77 -31.02
C LEU A 79 -0.94 40.23 -30.17
N GLU A 80 -2.15 39.94 -30.65
CA GLU A 80 -3.43 40.23 -30.00
C GLU A 80 -3.97 38.97 -29.32
N LYS A 81 -4.40 39.06 -28.05
CA LYS A 81 -5.02 37.92 -27.34
C LYS A 81 -6.39 37.59 -27.94
N ALA A 82 -6.71 36.32 -28.13
CA ALA A 82 -8.06 35.90 -28.50
C ALA A 82 -9.06 36.16 -27.35
N THR A 83 -10.29 36.57 -27.69
CA THR A 83 -11.33 36.87 -26.69
C THR A 83 -11.81 35.60 -25.98
N ASP A 84 -11.93 34.50 -26.71
CA ASP A 84 -12.56 33.26 -26.25
C ASP A 84 -11.55 32.12 -26.03
N SER A 85 -10.25 32.45 -25.86
CA SER A 85 -9.20 31.47 -25.56
C SER A 85 -8.16 32.01 -24.58
N ASP A 86 -7.77 31.17 -23.62
CA ASP A 86 -6.71 31.48 -22.66
C ASP A 86 -5.30 31.10 -23.13
N SER A 87 -5.20 30.39 -24.24
CA SER A 87 -3.96 29.85 -24.79
C SER A 87 -3.58 30.45 -26.14
N LYS A 88 -4.45 31.23 -26.80
CA LYS A 88 -4.25 31.67 -28.18
C LYS A 88 -4.18 33.18 -28.39
N TRP A 89 -3.21 33.57 -29.20
CA TRP A 89 -3.00 34.92 -29.70
C TRP A 89 -2.98 34.94 -31.23
N GLY A 90 -3.14 36.11 -31.83
CA GLY A 90 -3.17 36.27 -33.28
C GLY A 90 -2.35 37.46 -33.74
N ILE A 91 -1.81 37.41 -34.96
CA ILE A 91 -1.21 38.56 -35.62
C ILE A 91 -1.54 38.60 -37.11
N TYR A 92 -1.91 39.78 -37.60
CA TYR A 92 -2.12 40.05 -39.02
C TYR A 92 -0.88 40.71 -39.62
N LEU A 93 -0.23 40.02 -40.54
CA LEU A 93 0.98 40.48 -41.19
C LEU A 93 0.67 40.91 -42.63
N ILE A 94 1.07 42.12 -43.00
CA ILE A 94 0.86 42.67 -44.34
C ILE A 94 2.19 42.59 -45.09
N PRO A 95 2.38 41.67 -46.05
CA PRO A 95 3.69 41.46 -46.70
C PRO A 95 4.30 42.71 -47.34
N SER A 96 3.47 43.69 -47.74
CA SER A 96 3.97 44.95 -48.30
C SER A 96 4.69 45.84 -47.27
N THR A 97 4.54 45.60 -45.96
CA THR A 97 5.28 46.32 -44.91
C THR A 97 6.61 45.65 -44.58
N PHE A 98 6.88 44.46 -45.12
CA PHE A 98 8.12 43.74 -44.89
C PHE A 98 9.30 44.45 -45.56
N LYS A 99 10.42 44.48 -44.85
CA LYS A 99 11.63 45.21 -45.23
C LYS A 99 12.51 44.36 -46.14
N ASN A 100 13.25 45.03 -47.01
CA ASN A 100 14.35 44.44 -47.79
C ASN A 100 13.99 43.18 -48.60
N GLY A 101 12.72 43.03 -48.99
CA GLY A 101 12.23 41.85 -49.73
C GLY A 101 12.21 40.55 -48.92
N LYS A 102 12.33 40.65 -47.59
CA LYS A 102 12.29 39.52 -46.66
C LYS A 102 10.86 39.05 -46.41
N THR A 103 10.71 37.78 -46.06
CA THR A 103 9.41 37.15 -45.74
C THR A 103 9.52 36.27 -44.49
N LEU A 104 8.42 35.61 -44.12
CA LEU A 104 8.42 34.60 -43.04
C LEU A 104 9.24 33.35 -43.39
N ALA A 105 9.59 33.14 -44.66
CA ALA A 105 10.46 32.05 -45.09
C ALA A 105 11.94 32.30 -44.73
N ASP A 106 12.32 33.56 -44.47
CA ASP A 106 13.67 33.93 -44.05
C ASP A 106 13.96 33.64 -42.57
N GLY A 107 12.96 33.19 -41.80
CA GLY A 107 13.11 32.86 -40.39
C GLY A 107 12.51 33.91 -39.45
N PHE A 108 11.83 33.45 -38.42
CA PHE A 108 11.28 34.29 -37.35
C PHE A 108 11.14 33.54 -36.03
N TYR A 109 10.93 34.25 -34.94
CA TYR A 109 10.68 33.70 -33.60
C TYR A 109 9.79 34.65 -32.81
N PHE A 110 9.30 34.19 -31.66
CA PHE A 110 8.49 35.03 -30.77
C PHE A 110 9.28 35.54 -29.56
N VAL A 111 8.88 36.69 -29.03
CA VAL A 111 9.46 37.29 -27.82
C VAL A 111 8.33 37.73 -26.91
N SER A 112 8.38 37.31 -25.65
CA SER A 112 7.61 37.89 -24.55
C SER A 112 8.38 39.09 -23.98
N ALA A 113 7.71 40.22 -23.76
CA ALA A 113 8.30 41.40 -23.14
C ALA A 113 8.80 41.09 -21.73
N ALA A 114 8.01 40.36 -20.94
CA ALA A 114 8.36 40.02 -19.56
C ALA A 114 9.31 38.82 -19.46
N LYS A 115 9.23 37.85 -20.38
CA LYS A 115 9.86 36.51 -20.26
C LYS A 115 10.93 36.21 -21.31
N GLY A 116 11.20 37.15 -22.21
CA GLY A 116 12.27 37.05 -23.19
C GLY A 116 11.94 36.15 -24.39
N GLU A 117 12.99 35.79 -25.13
CA GLU A 117 12.88 35.07 -26.41
C GLU A 117 12.27 33.67 -26.25
N GLU A 118 11.55 33.22 -27.27
CA GLU A 118 11.16 31.82 -27.41
C GLU A 118 12.38 30.88 -27.44
N ARG A 119 12.21 29.74 -26.76
CA ARG A 119 13.18 28.65 -26.67
C ARG A 119 12.49 27.33 -26.94
N SER A 120 13.24 26.38 -27.49
CA SER A 120 12.76 25.00 -27.60
C SER A 120 12.63 24.38 -26.21
N VAL A 121 11.98 23.22 -26.13
CA VAL A 121 11.95 22.40 -24.89
C VAL A 121 13.34 22.05 -24.33
N LYS A 122 14.42 22.20 -25.12
CA LYS A 122 15.82 21.95 -24.73
C LYS A 122 16.64 23.22 -24.49
N ASN A 123 15.98 24.37 -24.35
CA ASN A 123 16.63 25.69 -24.21
C ASN A 123 17.50 26.11 -25.41
N GLU A 124 17.13 25.70 -26.62
CA GLU A 124 17.83 26.12 -27.84
C GLU A 124 17.08 27.30 -28.48
N ALA A 125 17.79 28.15 -29.21
CA ALA A 125 17.15 29.21 -30.01
C ALA A 125 16.23 28.60 -31.07
N VAL A 126 15.00 29.11 -31.18
CA VAL A 126 14.01 28.65 -32.15
C VAL A 126 14.02 29.56 -33.37
N VAL A 127 13.84 28.98 -34.55
CA VAL A 127 13.60 29.70 -35.80
C VAL A 127 12.50 28.99 -36.56
N HIS A 128 11.36 29.64 -36.69
CA HIS A 128 10.23 29.23 -37.51
C HIS A 128 10.44 29.70 -38.96
N THR A 129 10.09 28.86 -39.93
CA THR A 129 10.13 29.19 -41.36
C THR A 129 8.80 28.82 -42.00
N LEU A 130 8.08 29.80 -42.56
CA LEU A 130 6.77 29.58 -43.18
C LEU A 130 6.73 30.20 -44.58
N ASP A 131 6.26 29.42 -45.55
CA ASP A 131 5.92 29.90 -46.89
C ASP A 131 4.39 30.02 -47.02
N VAL A 132 3.89 31.23 -46.75
CA VAL A 132 2.46 31.51 -46.61
C VAL A 132 2.09 32.79 -47.38
N SER A 133 0.83 32.87 -47.81
CA SER A 133 0.31 33.94 -48.66
C SER A 133 -0.79 34.73 -47.96
N VAL A 134 -1.11 35.93 -48.46
CA VAL A 134 -2.25 36.69 -47.91
C VAL A 134 -3.56 35.91 -48.06
N GLY A 135 -4.47 36.09 -47.10
CA GLY A 135 -5.74 35.36 -47.05
C GLY A 135 -5.64 33.94 -46.48
N THR A 136 -4.52 33.57 -45.86
CA THR A 136 -4.37 32.27 -45.18
C THR A 136 -4.30 32.41 -43.66
N ARG A 137 -4.72 31.36 -42.95
CA ARG A 137 -4.48 31.14 -41.51
C ARG A 137 -3.41 30.07 -41.34
N THR A 138 -2.53 30.23 -40.36
CA THR A 138 -1.56 29.20 -39.96
C THR A 138 -1.40 29.19 -38.45
N ASN A 139 -1.48 28.01 -37.84
CA ASN A 139 -1.18 27.83 -36.41
C ASN A 139 0.34 27.75 -36.23
N VAL A 140 0.85 28.41 -35.19
CA VAL A 140 2.26 28.33 -34.79
C VAL A 140 2.33 28.09 -33.28
N TRP A 141 3.17 27.16 -32.85
CA TRP A 141 3.32 26.81 -31.44
C TRP A 141 4.56 27.45 -30.88
N VAL A 142 4.44 28.01 -29.68
CA VAL A 142 5.57 28.49 -28.88
C VAL A 142 5.84 27.46 -27.78
N ASP A 143 7.05 26.91 -27.76
CA ASP A 143 7.43 25.83 -26.82
C ASP A 143 7.60 26.34 -25.38
N ARG A 144 8.54 27.28 -25.18
CA ARG A 144 8.92 27.84 -23.87
C ARG A 144 9.43 29.28 -24.03
N TRP A 145 9.33 30.08 -22.98
CA TRP A 145 9.97 31.40 -22.90
C TRP A 145 11.36 31.28 -22.28
N LYS A 146 12.29 32.18 -22.62
CA LYS A 146 13.64 32.21 -22.03
C LYS A 146 13.61 32.20 -20.50
N ALA A 147 12.70 32.96 -19.88
CA ALA A 147 12.55 33.00 -18.44
C ALA A 147 12.18 31.66 -17.79
N TYR A 148 11.63 30.69 -18.54
CA TYR A 148 11.44 29.32 -18.06
C TYR A 148 12.77 28.62 -17.74
N PHE A 149 13.85 29.04 -18.41
CA PHE A 149 15.20 28.53 -18.17
C PHE A 149 16.07 29.50 -17.36
N ASP A 150 15.67 30.79 -17.29
CA ASP A 150 16.34 31.80 -16.46
C ASP A 150 15.72 31.89 -15.04
N THR A 151 14.62 31.18 -14.76
CA THR A 151 14.34 30.78 -13.38
C THR A 151 15.47 29.85 -12.96
N GLU A 152 16.45 30.42 -12.26
CA GLU A 152 17.02 29.67 -11.15
C GLU A 152 15.81 29.20 -10.34
N GLU A 153 15.41 27.93 -10.51
CA GLU A 153 15.15 27.17 -9.29
C GLU A 153 16.38 27.44 -8.45
N GLU A 154 16.24 28.23 -7.38
CA GLU A 154 17.20 28.14 -6.29
C GLU A 154 17.11 26.69 -5.85
N GLY A 155 17.87 25.82 -6.51
CA GLY A 155 18.12 24.47 -6.05
C GLY A 155 18.56 24.62 -4.61
N HIS A 156 17.92 23.86 -3.74
CA HIS A 156 18.23 23.86 -2.32
C HIS A 156 19.74 23.72 -2.15
N ASP A 157 20.36 24.61 -1.36
CA ASP A 157 21.81 24.55 -1.19
C ASP A 157 22.23 23.48 -0.16
N GLY A 158 21.27 22.80 0.47
CA GLY A 158 21.42 21.59 1.29
C GLY A 158 20.13 20.76 1.30
N PHE A 159 19.95 19.91 2.32
CA PHE A 159 18.72 19.12 2.48
C PHE A 159 17.49 19.97 2.87
N VAL A 160 16.31 19.46 2.54
CA VAL A 160 15.03 20.17 2.70
C VAL A 160 14.14 19.47 3.72
N VAL A 161 13.39 20.26 4.47
CA VAL A 161 12.26 19.78 5.27
C VAL A 161 10.95 20.19 4.60
N TYR A 162 10.28 19.23 3.98
CA TYR A 162 8.94 19.35 3.41
C TYR A 162 7.87 19.07 4.45
N VAL A 163 6.83 19.91 4.46
CA VAL A 163 5.75 19.86 5.45
C VAL A 163 4.39 19.96 4.78
N GLN A 164 3.63 18.87 4.87
CA GLN A 164 2.20 18.86 4.61
C GLN A 164 1.48 19.44 5.83
N ASP A 165 1.22 20.75 5.78
CA ASP A 165 0.68 21.50 6.90
C ASP A 165 -0.85 21.34 7.03
N LYS A 166 -1.29 20.61 8.07
CA LYS A 166 -2.69 20.47 8.49
C LYS A 166 -2.94 21.06 9.88
N SER A 167 -2.05 21.93 10.37
CA SER A 167 -2.13 22.51 11.71
C SER A 167 -3.26 23.53 11.87
N GLY A 168 -3.70 24.13 10.76
CA GLY A 168 -4.64 25.26 10.78
C GLY A 168 -3.99 26.57 11.24
N TRP A 169 -2.66 26.64 11.35
CA TRP A 169 -1.94 27.86 11.71
C TRP A 169 -1.81 28.83 10.53
N ASP A 170 -1.95 30.13 10.81
CA ASP A 170 -1.76 31.19 9.80
C ASP A 170 -0.31 31.27 9.29
N ASN A 171 0.66 30.97 10.17
CA ASN A 171 2.07 30.95 9.86
C ASN A 171 2.72 29.70 10.43
N LEU A 172 3.72 29.17 9.72
CA LEU A 172 4.51 28.02 10.13
C LEU A 172 6.00 28.38 10.10
N TYR A 173 6.72 28.00 11.15
CA TYR A 173 8.15 28.20 11.32
C TYR A 173 8.81 26.89 11.78
N LEU A 174 10.10 26.76 11.44
CA LEU A 174 10.93 25.63 11.84
C LEU A 174 12.15 26.12 12.63
N TYR A 175 12.21 25.77 13.90
CA TYR A 175 13.35 26.07 14.77
C TYR A 175 14.18 24.81 15.01
N GLY A 176 15.50 24.92 14.88
CA GLY A 176 16.44 23.82 15.07
C GLY A 176 17.50 24.14 16.12
N TRP A 177 17.77 23.20 17.00
CA TRP A 177 18.84 23.32 18.00
C TRP A 177 19.60 21.99 18.19
N ALA A 178 20.87 22.10 18.56
CA ALA A 178 21.73 20.97 18.89
C ALA A 178 22.85 21.42 19.83
N ASN A 179 23.39 20.50 20.63
CA ASN A 179 24.47 20.79 21.59
C ASN A 179 24.18 22.00 22.49
N ASP A 180 22.93 22.09 22.99
CA ASP A 180 22.42 23.19 23.83
C ASP A 180 22.50 24.60 23.18
N ALA A 181 22.57 24.68 21.85
CA ALA A 181 22.62 25.93 21.10
C ALA A 181 21.69 25.90 19.86
N PRO A 182 21.10 27.06 19.45
CA PRO A 182 20.40 27.16 18.18
C PRO A 182 21.35 26.89 17.01
N VAL A 183 20.87 26.15 16.02
CA VAL A 183 21.57 25.97 14.74
C VAL A 183 20.83 26.62 13.57
N THR A 184 19.54 26.95 13.75
CA THR A 184 18.78 27.82 12.85
C THR A 184 18.86 29.28 13.31
N ASP A 185 18.20 30.17 12.58
CA ASP A 185 17.95 31.54 13.02
C ASP A 185 17.35 31.59 14.44
N ALA A 186 17.49 32.75 15.09
CA ALA A 186 16.87 33.02 16.38
C ALA A 186 15.36 32.70 16.33
N TRP A 187 14.80 32.31 17.48
CA TRP A 187 13.36 32.04 17.61
C TRP A 187 12.54 33.12 16.89
N PRO A 188 11.60 32.76 16.00
CA PRO A 188 10.97 31.44 15.82
C PRO A 188 11.67 30.46 14.86
N GLY A 189 12.88 30.77 14.39
CA GLY A 189 13.60 29.96 13.41
C GLY A 189 13.28 30.32 11.97
N PHE A 190 13.48 29.38 11.06
CA PHE A 190 13.28 29.58 9.62
C PHE A 190 11.80 29.80 9.29
N LYS A 191 11.57 30.71 8.32
CA LYS A 191 10.29 30.87 7.66
C LYS A 191 10.14 29.85 6.54
N VAL A 192 8.90 29.49 6.22
CA VAL A 192 8.59 28.73 5.00
C VAL A 192 9.18 29.48 3.80
N LYS A 193 10.04 28.81 3.04
CA LYS A 193 10.72 29.40 1.87
C LYS A 193 9.80 29.42 0.66
N GLY A 194 8.96 28.39 0.52
CA GLY A 194 7.94 28.32 -0.53
C GLY A 194 7.06 27.09 -0.39
N THR A 195 6.35 26.78 -1.46
CA THR A 195 5.57 25.54 -1.61
C THR A 195 6.02 24.77 -2.83
N GLU A 196 6.01 23.45 -2.74
CA GLU A 196 6.33 22.54 -3.83
C GLU A 196 5.26 21.44 -3.92
N VAL A 197 4.91 21.04 -5.14
CA VAL A 197 4.00 19.92 -5.36
C VAL A 197 4.83 18.69 -5.71
N ILE A 198 4.84 17.72 -4.80
CA ILE A 198 5.58 16.46 -4.95
C ILE A 198 4.54 15.34 -4.94
N ASN A 199 4.48 14.60 -6.05
CA ASN A 199 3.51 13.52 -6.27
C ASN A 199 2.06 13.95 -5.91
N GLY A 200 1.60 15.08 -6.46
CA GLY A 200 0.23 15.59 -6.25
C GLY A 200 -0.03 16.23 -4.88
N VAL A 201 0.84 16.03 -3.89
CA VAL A 201 0.70 16.64 -2.57
C VAL A 201 1.44 17.98 -2.52
N THR A 202 0.75 19.03 -2.08
CA THR A 202 1.38 20.35 -1.84
C THR A 202 2.07 20.37 -0.48
N TYR A 203 3.37 20.61 -0.47
CA TYR A 203 4.21 20.78 0.70
C TYR A 203 4.63 22.25 0.85
N LYS A 204 4.64 22.75 2.08
CA LYS A 204 5.48 23.90 2.46
C LYS A 204 6.89 23.40 2.70
N TYR A 205 7.93 24.13 2.33
CA TYR A 205 9.30 23.66 2.54
C TYR A 205 10.20 24.65 3.28
N PHE A 206 11.16 24.10 4.02
CA PHE A 206 12.26 24.81 4.67
C PHE A 206 13.56 24.29 4.07
N ASP A 207 14.31 25.20 3.45
CA ASP A 207 15.67 24.93 3.00
C ASP A 207 16.61 25.07 4.20
N MET A 208 17.24 23.96 4.59
CA MET A 208 18.09 23.91 5.78
C MET A 208 19.50 24.43 5.49
N GLY A 209 19.86 24.54 4.21
CA GLY A 209 21.12 25.02 3.72
C GLY A 209 22.32 24.10 3.97
N LYS A 210 23.31 24.21 3.09
CA LYS A 210 24.48 23.30 3.03
C LYS A 210 25.23 23.12 4.35
N SER A 211 25.24 24.17 5.17
CA SER A 211 26.01 24.20 6.41
C SER A 211 25.51 23.20 7.45
N LEU A 212 24.28 22.70 7.30
CA LEU A 212 23.67 21.71 8.18
C LEU A 212 23.71 20.29 7.59
N ASP A 213 24.25 20.09 6.38
CA ASP A 213 24.34 18.76 5.78
C ASP A 213 25.20 17.81 6.65
N GLY A 214 24.66 16.62 6.91
CA GLY A 214 25.25 15.60 7.76
C GLY A 214 25.20 15.94 9.27
N PHE A 215 24.51 17.00 9.68
CA PHE A 215 24.45 17.40 11.08
C PHE A 215 23.65 16.38 11.91
N GLU A 216 24.32 15.71 12.84
CA GLU A 216 23.74 14.69 13.71
C GLU A 216 23.10 15.31 14.96
N GLY A 217 21.98 14.73 15.41
CA GLY A 217 21.33 15.14 16.66
C GLY A 217 20.61 16.48 16.59
N LEU A 218 20.15 16.88 15.39
CA LEU A 218 19.40 18.10 15.17
C LEU A 218 17.97 17.96 15.71
N ASN A 219 17.63 18.69 16.77
CA ASN A 219 16.28 18.73 17.32
C ASN A 219 15.46 19.78 16.57
N LEU A 220 14.31 19.39 16.01
CA LEU A 220 13.40 20.29 15.29
C LEU A 220 12.20 20.68 16.16
N ILE A 221 11.67 21.89 15.97
CA ILE A 221 10.44 22.39 16.60
C ILE A 221 9.61 23.10 15.54
N PHE A 222 8.36 22.66 15.37
CA PHE A 222 7.38 23.35 14.53
C PHE A 222 6.57 24.32 15.39
N ASN A 223 6.44 25.56 14.92
CA ASN A 223 5.77 26.60 15.69
C ASN A 223 5.05 27.62 14.80
N ASN A 224 4.13 28.39 15.37
CA ASN A 224 3.40 29.47 14.68
C ASN A 224 3.96 30.88 14.98
N GLY A 225 5.20 30.97 15.43
CA GLY A 225 5.87 32.22 15.78
C GLY A 225 5.30 32.87 17.03
N ASP A 226 4.90 34.14 16.91
CA ASP A 226 4.35 34.94 18.01
C ASP A 226 2.94 34.49 18.45
N GLY A 227 2.34 33.52 17.76
CA GLY A 227 1.04 32.93 18.12
C GLY A 227 1.10 31.99 19.34
N GLY A 228 2.29 31.63 19.81
CA GLY A 228 2.53 30.87 21.05
C GLY A 228 2.24 29.36 20.99
N ALA A 229 1.81 28.83 19.83
CA ALA A 229 1.61 27.40 19.63
C ALA A 229 2.87 26.76 19.05
N GLN A 230 3.27 25.62 19.62
CA GLN A 230 4.42 24.85 19.17
C GLN A 230 4.29 23.39 19.63
N PHE A 231 5.04 22.50 18.99
CA PHE A 231 5.33 21.17 19.50
C PHE A 231 6.74 20.73 19.10
N ASN A 232 7.32 19.82 19.88
CA ASN A 232 8.63 19.27 19.58
C ASN A 232 8.53 18.31 18.37
N GLY A 233 9.35 18.57 17.36
CA GLY A 233 9.54 17.72 16.19
C GLY A 233 10.52 16.57 16.45
N PRO A 234 11.00 15.90 15.39
CA PRO A 234 11.95 14.81 15.52
C PRO A 234 13.36 15.31 15.84
N VAL A 235 14.19 14.37 16.31
CA VAL A 235 15.65 14.52 16.34
C VAL A 235 16.20 13.79 15.12
N VAL A 236 16.86 14.52 14.22
CA VAL A 236 17.29 13.98 12.93
C VAL A 236 18.80 14.05 12.75
N THR A 237 19.31 13.21 11.86
CA THR A 237 20.58 13.45 11.16
C THR A 237 20.22 14.03 9.81
N LEU A 238 20.65 15.25 9.50
CA LEU A 238 20.24 15.93 8.28
C LEU A 238 21.05 15.41 7.08
N ASN A 239 20.73 14.21 6.59
CA ASN A 239 21.47 13.51 5.52
C ASN A 239 20.59 13.09 4.33
N LYS A 240 19.33 13.54 4.33
CA LYS A 240 18.32 13.34 3.29
C LYS A 240 17.29 14.46 3.43
N ASP A 241 16.44 14.61 2.42
CA ASP A 241 15.22 15.38 2.57
C ASP A 241 14.25 14.67 3.52
N PHE A 242 13.54 15.46 4.31
CA PHE A 242 12.55 14.97 5.24
C PHE A 242 11.17 15.45 4.85
N TYR A 243 10.18 14.57 4.97
CA TYR A 243 8.79 14.86 4.64
C TYR A 243 7.97 14.59 5.89
N PHE A 244 7.27 15.62 6.34
CA PHE A 244 6.41 15.53 7.52
C PHE A 244 4.98 15.93 7.19
N ARG A 245 4.03 15.26 7.82
CA ARG A 245 2.69 15.78 8.00
C ARG A 245 2.56 16.34 9.41
N ILE A 246 2.03 17.56 9.53
CA ILE A 246 1.82 18.18 10.84
C ILE A 246 0.35 18.53 11.10
N THR A 247 -0.04 18.48 12.37
CA THR A 247 -1.32 18.97 12.89
C THR A 247 -1.07 19.98 14.02
N ASP A 248 -2.12 20.50 14.66
CA ASP A 248 -2.01 21.33 15.86
C ASP A 248 -1.43 20.59 17.08
N LYS A 249 -1.30 19.25 17.00
CA LYS A 249 -0.90 18.37 18.10
C LYS A 249 0.45 17.68 17.93
N GLY A 250 1.01 17.64 16.72
CA GLY A 250 2.23 16.88 16.46
C GLY A 250 2.54 16.65 14.99
N PHE A 251 3.51 15.76 14.73
CA PHE A 251 3.99 15.40 13.40
C PHE A 251 4.04 13.89 13.16
N GLU A 252 4.12 13.51 11.89
CA GLU A 252 4.37 12.17 11.36
C GLU A 252 5.39 12.29 10.21
N GLU A 253 6.45 11.47 10.19
CA GLU A 253 7.33 11.37 9.00
C GLU A 253 6.64 10.51 7.95
N ILE A 254 6.60 10.99 6.72
CA ILE A 254 5.93 10.32 5.59
C ILE A 254 6.93 10.06 4.47
N ASP A 255 6.68 9.02 3.67
CA ASP A 255 7.43 8.76 2.45
C ASP A 255 6.64 9.36 1.28
N PRO A 256 7.16 10.40 0.59
CA PRO A 256 6.47 11.02 -0.53
C PRO A 256 6.35 10.09 -1.75
N GLU A 257 7.11 8.99 -1.80
CA GLU A 257 7.14 8.03 -2.91
C GLU A 257 6.32 6.75 -2.61
N ALA A 258 5.80 6.57 -1.39
CA ALA A 258 5.10 5.35 -1.02
C ALA A 258 3.71 5.26 -1.67
N SER A 259 3.52 4.36 -2.64
CA SER A 259 2.20 4.03 -3.19
C SER A 259 1.54 2.86 -2.45
N TYR A 260 0.50 3.12 -1.66
CA TYR A 260 -0.32 2.07 -1.04
C TYR A 260 -1.35 1.49 -2.02
N CYS A 261 -1.60 0.20 -1.90
CA CYS A 261 -2.60 -0.52 -2.69
C CYS A 261 -3.65 -1.17 -1.78
N ILE A 262 -4.82 -1.44 -2.35
CA ILE A 262 -5.84 -2.27 -1.72
C ILE A 262 -5.83 -3.63 -2.42
N TYR A 263 -5.55 -4.69 -1.67
CA TYR A 263 -5.50 -6.07 -2.14
C TYR A 263 -6.73 -6.83 -1.68
N VAL A 264 -7.28 -7.65 -2.57
CA VAL A 264 -8.48 -8.44 -2.33
C VAL A 264 -8.27 -9.88 -2.75
N ASP A 265 -8.35 -10.80 -1.79
CA ASP A 265 -8.59 -12.21 -2.06
C ASP A 265 -10.08 -12.38 -2.38
N ASP A 266 -10.37 -12.44 -3.68
CA ASP A 266 -11.73 -12.45 -4.20
C ASP A 266 -12.25 -13.88 -4.35
N GLN A 267 -12.95 -14.34 -3.31
CA GLN A 267 -13.68 -15.61 -3.26
C GLN A 267 -15.20 -15.39 -3.32
N SER A 268 -15.64 -14.22 -3.77
CA SER A 268 -17.03 -13.78 -3.73
C SER A 268 -17.97 -14.60 -4.63
N GLY A 269 -17.41 -15.27 -5.64
CA GLY A 269 -18.16 -15.89 -6.73
C GLY A 269 -18.84 -14.87 -7.64
N TRP A 270 -18.48 -13.60 -7.57
CA TRP A 270 -18.98 -12.55 -8.47
C TRP A 270 -18.31 -12.67 -9.85
N GLY A 271 -19.00 -12.21 -10.88
CA GLY A 271 -18.45 -12.21 -12.24
C GLY A 271 -17.29 -11.23 -12.38
N ASP A 272 -17.43 -10.06 -11.78
CA ASP A 272 -16.45 -8.97 -11.74
C ASP A 272 -16.38 -8.38 -10.32
N LEU A 273 -15.30 -7.65 -10.05
CA LEU A 273 -15.06 -6.94 -8.79
C LEU A 273 -14.67 -5.51 -9.12
N ALA A 274 -15.27 -4.54 -8.42
CA ALA A 274 -14.93 -3.13 -8.48
C ALA A 274 -14.82 -2.54 -7.07
N LEU A 275 -14.11 -1.41 -6.96
CA LEU A 275 -13.91 -0.67 -5.72
C LEU A 275 -14.36 0.78 -5.90
N TYR A 276 -15.44 1.14 -5.20
CA TYR A 276 -15.85 2.53 -5.04
C TYR A 276 -15.24 3.10 -3.76
N ILE A 277 -14.58 4.24 -3.88
CA ILE A 277 -13.94 4.96 -2.76
C ILE A 277 -14.75 6.24 -2.54
N SER A 278 -14.92 6.66 -1.29
CA SER A 278 -15.53 7.95 -0.96
C SER A 278 -14.98 8.52 0.34
N GLY A 279 -15.18 9.81 0.60
CA GLY A 279 -14.74 10.47 1.83
C GLY A 279 -13.68 11.53 1.59
N ALA A 280 -12.72 11.66 2.49
CA ALA A 280 -11.69 12.69 2.33
C ALA A 280 -10.71 12.27 1.22
N GLY A 281 -10.60 13.12 0.18
CA GLY A 281 -9.70 12.90 -0.96
C GLY A 281 -10.34 12.23 -2.17
N ASP A 282 -11.67 12.08 -2.19
CA ASP A 282 -12.44 11.35 -3.21
C ASP A 282 -11.86 11.47 -4.63
N ASN A 283 -11.37 10.34 -5.16
CA ASN A 283 -10.60 10.29 -6.39
C ASN A 283 -11.33 9.59 -7.55
N ASN A 284 -12.59 9.18 -7.32
CA ASN A 284 -13.31 8.36 -8.27
C ASN A 284 -14.62 9.02 -8.69
N GLU A 285 -14.63 9.48 -9.94
CA GLU A 285 -15.80 10.05 -10.57
C GLU A 285 -16.66 8.88 -11.08
N ASP A 286 -17.71 8.57 -10.33
CA ASP A 286 -18.84 7.69 -10.63
C ASP A 286 -18.74 6.20 -10.24
N TRP A 287 -19.90 5.70 -9.78
CA TRP A 287 -20.17 4.28 -9.58
C TRP A 287 -20.03 3.51 -10.90
N PRO A 288 -19.47 2.28 -10.94
CA PRO A 288 -19.12 1.37 -9.83
C PRO A 288 -17.71 1.54 -9.25
N GLY A 289 -16.97 2.52 -9.75
CA GLY A 289 -15.61 2.84 -9.31
C GLY A 289 -14.49 2.04 -9.99
N LEU A 290 -13.36 1.90 -9.30
CA LEU A 290 -12.11 1.38 -9.84
C LEU A 290 -12.24 -0.10 -10.19
N GLN A 291 -11.65 -0.50 -11.31
CA GLN A 291 -11.41 -1.92 -11.62
C GLN A 291 -10.06 -2.34 -11.03
N PRO A 292 -9.85 -3.64 -10.75
CA PRO A 292 -8.55 -4.15 -10.36
C PRO A 292 -7.49 -3.81 -11.42
N ALA A 293 -6.38 -3.22 -11.00
CA ALA A 293 -5.25 -2.92 -11.87
C ALA A 293 -4.52 -4.20 -12.33
N GLY A 294 -4.58 -5.25 -11.51
CA GLY A 294 -4.03 -6.56 -11.85
C GLY A 294 -4.16 -7.56 -10.70
N THR A 295 -3.33 -8.60 -10.74
CA THR A 295 -3.21 -9.57 -9.66
C THR A 295 -1.77 -9.67 -9.15
N LYS A 296 -1.62 -10.04 -7.89
CA LYS A 296 -0.34 -10.25 -7.20
C LYS A 296 -0.44 -11.48 -6.30
N GLU A 297 0.53 -12.40 -6.42
CA GLU A 297 0.63 -13.55 -5.53
C GLU A 297 1.42 -13.16 -4.27
N ILE A 298 0.82 -13.37 -3.09
CA ILE A 298 1.42 -13.10 -1.79
C ILE A 298 1.14 -14.31 -0.91
N ASN A 299 2.20 -14.93 -0.38
CA ASN A 299 2.11 -16.10 0.51
C ASN A 299 1.28 -17.28 -0.05
N GLY A 300 1.19 -17.43 -1.37
CA GLY A 300 0.42 -18.48 -2.04
C GLY A 300 -1.06 -18.16 -2.24
N VAL A 301 -1.51 -16.96 -1.88
CA VAL A 301 -2.83 -16.43 -2.22
C VAL A 301 -2.69 -15.44 -3.37
N THR A 302 -3.56 -15.52 -4.38
CA THR A 302 -3.59 -14.58 -5.50
C THR A 302 -4.58 -13.46 -5.20
N TYR A 303 -4.07 -12.27 -4.93
CA TYR A 303 -4.87 -11.08 -4.68
C TYR A 303 -5.12 -10.33 -5.98
N LYS A 304 -6.34 -9.81 -6.17
CA LYS A 304 -6.60 -8.67 -7.05
C LYS A 304 -6.15 -7.40 -6.35
N TYR A 305 -5.51 -6.46 -7.03
CA TYR A 305 -5.10 -5.20 -6.41
C TYR A 305 -5.65 -3.98 -7.12
N PHE A 306 -5.94 -2.94 -6.34
CA PHE A 306 -6.39 -1.64 -6.79
C PHE A 306 -5.29 -0.63 -6.48
N GLU A 307 -4.82 0.04 -7.52
CA GLU A 307 -4.00 1.24 -7.39
C GLU A 307 -4.93 2.41 -7.10
N THR A 308 -4.53 3.26 -6.17
CA THR A 308 -5.29 4.44 -5.73
C THR A 308 -4.45 5.67 -5.94
N ASP A 309 -5.10 6.83 -6.11
CA ASP A 309 -4.35 8.07 -6.24
C ASP A 309 -3.60 8.43 -4.96
N ILE A 310 -2.39 8.94 -5.14
CA ILE A 310 -1.51 9.40 -4.06
C ILE A 310 -2.15 10.46 -3.17
N GLU A 311 -3.10 11.22 -3.71
CA GLU A 311 -3.86 12.19 -2.94
C GLU A 311 -4.70 11.54 -1.83
N LEU A 312 -5.15 10.28 -2.00
CA LEU A 312 -5.88 9.54 -0.96
C LEU A 312 -5.02 9.14 0.24
N MET A 313 -3.70 9.24 0.13
CA MET A 313 -2.80 8.69 1.14
C MET A 313 -2.94 9.38 2.49
N ASN A 314 -3.05 8.51 3.49
CA ASN A 314 -3.28 8.82 4.88
C ASN A 314 -4.54 9.70 5.08
N GLN A 315 -5.49 9.67 4.14
CA GLN A 315 -6.82 10.25 4.32
C GLN A 315 -7.76 9.20 4.95
N SER A 316 -8.86 9.69 5.53
CA SER A 316 -9.95 8.82 5.99
C SER A 316 -10.89 8.55 4.81
N ILE A 317 -10.86 7.32 4.30
CA ILE A 317 -11.65 6.90 3.14
C ILE A 317 -12.61 5.77 3.52
N ASN A 318 -13.74 5.69 2.83
CA ASN A 318 -14.68 4.57 2.90
C ASN A 318 -14.54 3.74 1.63
N LEU A 319 -14.54 2.42 1.79
CA LEU A 319 -14.44 1.49 0.66
C LEU A 319 -15.75 0.75 0.48
N VAL A 320 -16.19 0.62 -0.77
CA VAL A 320 -17.32 -0.20 -1.15
C VAL A 320 -16.88 -1.14 -2.27
N PHE A 321 -16.67 -2.39 -1.92
CA PHE A 321 -16.44 -3.45 -2.92
C PHE A 321 -17.78 -3.85 -3.53
N ASN A 322 -17.86 -3.93 -4.85
CA ASN A 322 -19.08 -4.28 -5.55
C ASN A 322 -18.83 -5.17 -6.77
N ASN A 323 -19.89 -5.79 -7.29
CA ASN A 323 -19.82 -6.71 -8.42
C ASN A 323 -19.83 -6.03 -9.81
N ASN A 324 -19.38 -4.77 -9.89
CA ASN A 324 -19.24 -3.97 -11.11
C ASN A 324 -20.54 -3.77 -11.92
N MET A 325 -21.69 -3.86 -11.26
CA MET A 325 -22.99 -3.61 -11.91
C MET A 325 -23.36 -2.12 -11.83
N GLN A 326 -24.16 -1.65 -12.78
CA GLN A 326 -24.68 -0.27 -12.76
C GLN A 326 -25.59 -0.03 -11.55
N GLY A 327 -25.66 1.21 -11.06
CA GLY A 327 -26.26 1.56 -9.77
C GLY A 327 -27.75 1.24 -9.60
N ASP A 328 -28.46 0.99 -10.70
CA ASP A 328 -29.87 0.65 -10.76
C ASP A 328 -30.13 -0.85 -11.06
N ASP A 329 -29.09 -1.66 -11.22
CA ASP A 329 -29.22 -3.09 -11.52
C ASP A 329 -29.73 -3.88 -10.30
N PRO A 330 -30.79 -4.70 -10.43
CA PRO A 330 -31.32 -5.50 -9.32
C PRO A 330 -30.35 -6.59 -8.83
N GLY A 331 -29.28 -6.88 -9.57
CA GLY A 331 -28.25 -7.86 -9.24
C GLY A 331 -27.06 -7.31 -8.47
N ILE A 332 -27.04 -6.03 -8.10
CA ILE A 332 -25.93 -5.43 -7.35
C ILE A 332 -25.67 -6.20 -6.06
N LYS A 333 -24.40 -6.55 -5.86
CA LYS A 333 -23.86 -7.06 -4.60
C LYS A 333 -22.75 -6.12 -4.17
N GLN A 334 -22.70 -5.81 -2.88
CA GLN A 334 -21.73 -4.89 -2.34
C GLN A 334 -21.43 -5.17 -0.87
N PHE A 335 -20.19 -4.85 -0.47
CA PHE A 335 -19.75 -4.84 0.91
C PHE A 335 -19.22 -3.47 1.27
N TYR A 336 -19.78 -2.91 2.34
CA TYR A 336 -19.34 -1.64 2.91
C TYR A 336 -18.26 -1.89 3.94
N VAL A 337 -17.06 -1.38 3.69
CA VAL A 337 -16.00 -1.31 4.70
C VAL A 337 -16.10 0.04 5.41
N LYS A 338 -16.14 0.00 6.74
CA LYS A 338 -16.15 1.21 7.56
C LYS A 338 -14.88 2.04 7.30
N SER A 339 -14.97 3.37 7.46
CA SER A 339 -13.86 4.32 7.27
C SER A 339 -12.51 3.78 7.77
N ILE A 340 -11.54 3.72 6.86
CA ILE A 340 -10.14 3.37 7.12
C ILE A 340 -9.26 4.62 7.02
N ALA A 341 -8.17 4.66 7.77
CA ALA A 341 -7.07 5.60 7.52
C ALA A 341 -6.14 4.95 6.49
N PHE A 342 -6.07 5.50 5.27
CA PHE A 342 -5.37 4.87 4.16
C PHE A 342 -3.84 5.09 4.22
N SER A 343 -3.20 4.54 5.25
CA SER A 343 -1.80 4.81 5.60
C SER A 343 -0.85 3.65 5.37
N ARG A 344 -1.32 2.60 4.71
CA ARG A 344 -0.56 1.39 4.35
C ARG A 344 -1.31 0.61 3.27
N ASP A 345 -0.70 -0.45 2.79
CA ASP A 345 -1.42 -1.49 2.07
C ASP A 345 -2.53 -2.10 2.95
N PHE A 346 -3.70 -2.30 2.35
CA PHE A 346 -4.82 -2.99 2.99
C PHE A 346 -5.12 -4.29 2.26
N TYR A 347 -5.49 -5.32 3.03
CA TYR A 347 -5.78 -6.65 2.50
C TYR A 347 -7.16 -7.07 2.97
N PHE A 348 -8.01 -7.49 2.04
CA PHE A 348 -9.37 -7.94 2.33
C PHE A 348 -9.60 -9.33 1.75
N SER A 349 -10.37 -10.15 2.45
CA SER A 349 -10.98 -11.36 1.91
C SER A 349 -12.45 -11.09 1.67
N ILE A 350 -12.94 -11.41 0.48
CA ILE A 350 -14.37 -11.32 0.16
C ILE A 350 -14.88 -12.71 -0.20
N THR A 351 -15.93 -13.15 0.50
CA THR A 351 -16.69 -14.37 0.21
C THR A 351 -18.12 -13.97 -0.20
N PRO A 352 -19.01 -14.92 -0.57
CA PRO A 352 -20.40 -14.58 -0.86
C PRO A 352 -21.13 -13.89 0.30
N ASP A 353 -20.69 -14.14 1.55
CA ASP A 353 -21.40 -13.75 2.77
C ASP A 353 -20.69 -12.66 3.58
N GLU A 354 -19.38 -12.46 3.40
CA GLU A 354 -18.60 -11.51 4.19
C GLU A 354 -17.47 -10.80 3.42
N CYS A 355 -17.12 -9.61 3.89
CA CYS A 355 -15.87 -8.91 3.58
C CYS A 355 -15.16 -8.58 4.88
N LYS A 356 -13.90 -9.00 4.99
CA LYS A 356 -13.10 -8.87 6.21
C LYS A 356 -11.69 -8.42 5.89
N GLU A 357 -11.18 -7.46 6.66
CA GLU A 357 -9.75 -7.13 6.64
C GLU A 357 -8.94 -8.30 7.20
N ILE A 358 -7.89 -8.68 6.51
CA ILE A 358 -7.08 -9.86 6.80
C ILE A 358 -5.60 -9.46 6.92
N ASP A 359 -4.85 -10.27 7.66
CA ASP A 359 -3.41 -10.21 7.65
C ASP A 359 -2.88 -11.16 6.55
N PRO A 360 -2.24 -10.66 5.48
CA PRO A 360 -1.74 -11.50 4.39
C PRO A 360 -0.64 -12.48 4.84
N GLU A 361 -0.01 -12.29 6.00
CA GLU A 361 0.95 -13.27 6.56
C GLU A 361 0.25 -14.54 7.04
N THR A 362 -1.01 -14.44 7.47
CA THR A 362 -1.78 -15.56 8.01
C THR A 362 -3.00 -15.95 7.18
N HIS A 363 -3.38 -15.12 6.20
CA HIS A 363 -4.54 -15.40 5.39
C HIS A 363 -4.32 -16.59 4.46
N GLY A 364 -5.30 -17.48 4.41
CA GLY A 364 -5.21 -18.73 3.64
C GLY A 364 -4.33 -19.80 4.30
N THR A 365 -3.80 -19.61 5.52
CA THR A 365 -3.01 -20.66 6.20
C THR A 365 -3.84 -21.92 6.37
N SER A 366 -3.28 -23.06 5.98
CA SER A 366 -3.97 -24.36 6.09
C SER A 366 -3.59 -25.13 7.35
N TYR A 367 -2.38 -24.92 7.87
CA TYR A 367 -1.84 -25.65 9.02
C TYR A 367 -0.95 -24.76 9.88
N SER A 368 -0.77 -25.15 11.13
CA SER A 368 0.09 -24.44 12.08
C SER A 368 1.04 -25.38 12.81
N ILE A 369 2.15 -24.83 13.30
CA ILE A 369 3.04 -25.49 14.22
C ILE A 369 2.83 -24.88 15.61
N TYR A 370 2.49 -25.72 16.57
CA TYR A 370 2.27 -25.35 17.97
C TYR A 370 3.43 -25.84 18.81
N VAL A 371 3.98 -24.98 19.66
CA VAL A 371 5.18 -25.28 20.43
C VAL A 371 4.96 -25.06 21.92
N GLU A 372 5.02 -26.15 22.70
CA GLU A 372 5.19 -26.12 24.16
C GLU A 372 6.66 -25.78 24.45
N ASP A 373 6.93 -24.48 24.67
CA ASP A 373 8.28 -23.93 24.81
C ASP A 373 8.79 -24.02 26.27
N ASN A 374 9.70 -24.96 26.52
CA ASN A 374 10.41 -25.11 27.80
C ASN A 374 11.90 -24.72 27.70
N THR A 375 12.28 -23.88 26.73
CA THR A 375 13.69 -23.48 26.50
C THR A 375 14.20 -22.49 27.54
N GLY A 376 13.31 -21.70 28.16
CA GLY A 376 13.66 -20.55 28.98
C GLY A 376 14.19 -19.34 28.17
N TRP A 377 14.04 -19.34 26.85
CA TRP A 377 14.45 -18.21 26.00
C TRP A 377 13.49 -17.03 26.12
N SER A 378 14.00 -15.82 25.91
CA SER A 378 13.18 -14.60 25.92
C SER A 378 12.29 -14.46 24.67
N GLY A 379 12.56 -15.22 23.62
CA GLY A 379 11.81 -15.25 22.37
C GLY A 379 12.04 -16.56 21.63
N LEU A 380 11.09 -16.94 20.78
CA LEU A 380 11.18 -18.14 19.94
C LEU A 380 10.81 -17.77 18.50
N ALA A 381 11.62 -18.20 17.55
CA ALA A 381 11.34 -18.16 16.13
C ALA A 381 11.61 -19.53 15.50
N LEU A 382 10.95 -19.76 14.37
CA LEU A 382 11.00 -21.00 13.62
C LEU A 382 11.48 -20.74 12.20
N TYR A 383 12.69 -21.18 11.90
CA TYR A 383 13.21 -21.17 10.54
C TYR A 383 12.96 -22.54 9.88
N GLY A 384 12.55 -22.53 8.62
CA GLY A 384 12.29 -23.74 7.85
C GLY A 384 12.99 -23.68 6.50
N TYR A 385 13.60 -24.77 6.05
CA TYR A 385 14.24 -24.88 4.73
C TYR A 385 14.06 -26.27 4.11
N GLY A 386 14.21 -26.37 2.79
CA GLY A 386 14.06 -27.62 2.04
C GLY A 386 12.99 -27.50 0.96
N GLY A 387 11.87 -28.23 1.11
CA GLY A 387 10.75 -28.18 0.16
C GLY A 387 9.96 -26.86 0.21
N VAL A 388 10.09 -26.11 1.29
CA VAL A 388 9.61 -24.73 1.47
C VAL A 388 10.56 -23.98 2.40
N GLU A 389 10.73 -22.68 2.18
CA GLU A 389 11.39 -21.78 3.14
C GLU A 389 10.33 -21.07 3.99
N LEU A 390 10.47 -21.11 5.31
CA LEU A 390 9.53 -20.47 6.24
C LEU A 390 10.11 -19.13 6.73
N GLY A 391 9.40 -18.04 6.49
CA GLY A 391 9.73 -16.70 7.03
C GLY A 391 10.65 -15.85 6.15
N GLY A 392 10.90 -16.25 4.89
CA GLY A 392 11.62 -15.43 3.90
C GLY A 392 13.10 -15.15 4.22
N GLY A 393 13.65 -15.80 5.24
CA GLY A 393 15.03 -15.66 5.69
C GLY A 393 15.15 -15.90 7.20
N TRP A 394 16.38 -15.88 7.70
CA TRP A 394 16.66 -15.98 9.14
C TRP A 394 16.13 -14.73 9.89
N PRO A 395 15.47 -14.83 11.08
CA PRO A 395 15.34 -16.01 11.96
C PRO A 395 14.11 -16.90 11.66
N GLY A 396 13.44 -16.70 10.53
CA GLY A 396 12.23 -17.40 10.17
C GLY A 396 10.95 -16.72 10.70
N ILE A 397 9.87 -17.48 10.79
CA ILE A 397 8.59 -16.99 11.30
C ILE A 397 8.62 -16.82 12.81
N LYS A 398 7.99 -15.76 13.30
CA LYS A 398 7.86 -15.46 14.72
C LYS A 398 6.59 -16.09 15.30
N GLU A 399 6.53 -16.20 16.62
CA GLU A 399 5.29 -16.51 17.33
C GLU A 399 4.21 -15.51 16.91
N TYR A 400 3.08 -16.02 16.44
CA TYR A 400 1.93 -15.20 16.06
C TYR A 400 1.00 -14.98 17.25
N GLU A 401 0.63 -16.06 17.94
CA GLU A 401 -0.22 -16.02 19.12
C GLU A 401 0.15 -17.13 20.12
N ALA A 402 -0.25 -16.93 21.37
CA ALA A 402 -0.28 -17.97 22.37
C ALA A 402 -1.65 -18.62 22.41
N LYS A 403 -1.69 -19.96 22.39
CA LYS A 403 -2.93 -20.75 22.44
C LYS A 403 -2.89 -21.70 23.63
N GLU A 404 -3.95 -21.71 24.42
CA GLU A 404 -4.11 -22.67 25.52
C GLU A 404 -4.87 -23.91 25.02
N ILE A 405 -4.27 -25.09 25.19
CA ILE A 405 -4.87 -26.38 24.84
C ILE A 405 -4.77 -27.27 26.07
N ASN A 406 -5.91 -27.70 26.61
CA ASN A 406 -6.01 -28.50 27.84
C ASN A 406 -5.22 -27.92 29.03
N GLY A 407 -5.20 -26.59 29.19
CA GLY A 407 -4.46 -25.91 30.25
C GLY A 407 -2.95 -25.77 30.01
N MET A 408 -2.45 -26.20 28.84
CA MET A 408 -1.06 -26.00 28.43
C MET A 408 -0.96 -24.87 27.40
N ALA A 409 -0.02 -23.95 27.60
CA ALA A 409 0.25 -22.86 26.67
C ALA A 409 1.16 -23.33 25.53
N TYR A 410 0.75 -23.05 24.29
CA TYR A 410 1.51 -23.29 23.08
C TYR A 410 1.75 -21.97 22.35
N LYS A 411 2.97 -21.78 21.85
CA LYS A 411 3.28 -20.74 20.86
C LYS A 411 2.85 -21.21 19.48
N CYS A 412 2.04 -20.44 18.79
CA CYS A 412 1.49 -20.77 17.48
C CYS A 412 2.29 -20.09 16.37
N PHE A 413 2.67 -20.89 15.37
CA PHE A 413 3.34 -20.45 14.14
C PHE A 413 2.47 -20.86 12.95
N HIS A 414 1.74 -19.90 12.38
CA HIS A 414 0.91 -20.16 11.21
C HIS A 414 1.77 -20.36 9.97
N LEU A 415 1.42 -21.36 9.16
CA LEU A 415 2.13 -21.69 7.93
C LEU A 415 1.33 -21.22 6.72
N SER A 416 1.99 -20.47 5.83
CA SER A 416 1.36 -20.01 4.61
C SER A 416 0.84 -21.17 3.76
N PRO A 417 -0.23 -20.98 2.96
CA PRO A 417 -0.75 -22.02 2.08
C PRO A 417 0.29 -22.57 1.10
N ALA A 418 1.32 -21.79 0.76
CA ALA A 418 2.45 -22.25 -0.05
C ALA A 418 3.24 -23.42 0.58
N ALA A 419 3.18 -23.56 1.92
CA ALA A 419 3.82 -24.65 2.65
C ALA A 419 3.02 -25.97 2.60
N THR A 420 1.74 -25.92 2.26
CA THR A 420 0.85 -27.09 2.23
C THR A 420 1.41 -28.19 1.32
N ASN A 421 1.48 -29.42 1.85
CA ASN A 421 2.06 -30.61 1.24
C ASN A 421 3.55 -30.52 0.86
N LYS A 422 4.28 -29.53 1.38
CA LYS A 422 5.73 -29.42 1.21
C LYS A 422 6.45 -30.11 2.37
N SER A 423 7.66 -30.59 2.08
CA SER A 423 8.60 -31.04 3.12
C SER A 423 9.39 -29.86 3.68
N VAL A 424 9.80 -29.95 4.94
CA VAL A 424 10.59 -28.89 5.60
C VAL A 424 11.52 -29.46 6.68
N ASN A 425 12.74 -28.94 6.76
CA ASN A 425 13.62 -29.10 7.90
C ASN A 425 13.44 -27.88 8.81
N LEU A 426 13.25 -28.10 10.11
CA LEU A 426 13.00 -27.03 11.06
C LEU A 426 14.25 -26.69 11.88
N ILE A 427 14.40 -25.41 12.23
CA ILE A 427 15.36 -24.92 13.22
C ILE A 427 14.61 -24.02 14.19
N PHE A 428 14.67 -24.35 15.48
CA PHE A 428 14.17 -23.49 16.54
C PHE A 428 15.29 -22.57 16.99
N ASN A 429 15.01 -21.28 17.11
CA ASN A 429 15.99 -20.29 17.54
C ASN A 429 15.40 -19.23 18.47
N ASN A 430 16.27 -18.56 19.21
CA ASN A 430 15.89 -17.57 20.22
C ASN A 430 15.49 -16.19 19.63
N ASN A 431 15.10 -16.14 18.36
CA ASN A 431 14.70 -14.94 17.62
C ASN A 431 15.76 -13.81 17.68
N ASN A 432 17.01 -14.16 17.38
CA ASN A 432 18.17 -13.26 17.46
C ASN A 432 18.41 -12.67 18.87
N GLY A 433 18.06 -13.41 19.93
CA GLY A 433 18.47 -13.06 21.29
C GLY A 433 20.00 -13.00 21.39
N GLY A 434 20.54 -12.17 22.29
CA GLY A 434 21.97 -11.78 22.30
C GLY A 434 23.01 -12.90 22.41
N ASP A 435 22.60 -14.13 22.69
CA ASP A 435 23.44 -15.35 22.70
C ASP A 435 23.25 -16.27 21.48
N ASN A 436 22.42 -15.87 20.50
CA ASN A 436 22.13 -16.58 19.24
C ASN A 436 21.89 -18.09 19.41
N LYS A 437 21.11 -18.47 20.44
CA LYS A 437 20.77 -19.86 20.70
C LYS A 437 19.86 -20.43 19.62
N GLN A 438 20.17 -21.64 19.17
CA GLN A 438 19.38 -22.41 18.22
C GLN A 438 19.67 -23.90 18.38
N PHE A 439 18.76 -24.75 17.91
CA PHE A 439 19.03 -26.17 17.69
C PHE A 439 18.21 -26.70 16.51
N ASP A 440 18.69 -27.79 15.89
CA ASP A 440 18.01 -28.43 14.77
C ASP A 440 16.74 -29.15 15.25
N GLY A 441 15.61 -28.78 14.66
CA GLY A 441 14.33 -29.42 14.87
C GLY A 441 14.11 -30.64 13.97
N PRO A 442 12.88 -31.17 13.93
CA PRO A 442 12.56 -32.34 13.13
C PRO A 442 12.45 -32.00 11.64
N TYR A 443 12.63 -33.03 10.81
CA TYR A 443 12.21 -33.02 9.41
C TYR A 443 10.73 -33.42 9.32
N ILE A 444 9.92 -32.58 8.67
CA ILE A 444 8.54 -32.87 8.32
C ILE A 444 8.50 -33.27 6.85
N GLU A 445 8.07 -34.50 6.56
CA GLU A 445 7.97 -35.00 5.19
C GLU A 445 6.90 -34.29 4.37
N SER A 446 5.78 -33.93 5.00
CA SER A 446 4.68 -33.21 4.33
C SER A 446 3.87 -32.43 5.35
N ILE A 447 3.72 -31.12 5.14
CA ILE A 447 2.85 -30.26 5.93
C ILE A 447 1.40 -30.49 5.49
N ASN A 448 0.73 -31.44 6.14
CA ASN A 448 -0.63 -31.88 5.79
C ASN A 448 -1.58 -31.96 7.01
N ARG A 449 -1.11 -31.45 8.15
CA ARG A 449 -1.85 -31.33 9.41
C ARG A 449 -1.16 -30.29 10.28
N ASP A 450 -1.81 -29.94 11.37
CA ASP A 450 -1.14 -29.25 12.46
C ASP A 450 -0.09 -30.16 13.12
N PHE A 451 1.04 -29.55 13.49
CA PHE A 451 2.10 -30.22 14.23
C PHE A 451 2.24 -29.61 15.61
N TYR A 452 2.51 -30.44 16.59
CA TYR A 452 2.65 -30.04 17.98
C TYR A 452 4.00 -30.54 18.47
N PHE A 453 4.82 -29.64 19.01
CA PHE A 453 6.15 -29.96 19.50
C PHE A 453 6.29 -29.52 20.94
N ARG A 454 6.99 -30.33 21.74
CA ARG A 454 7.55 -29.93 23.02
C ARG A 454 9.04 -29.72 22.83
N ILE A 455 9.55 -28.57 23.23
CA ILE A 455 10.97 -28.26 23.10
C ILE A 455 11.63 -27.90 24.43
N THR A 456 12.93 -28.19 24.53
CA THR A 456 13.86 -27.65 25.54
C THR A 456 14.99 -26.90 24.82
N ASP A 457 15.99 -26.38 25.53
CA ASP A 457 17.11 -25.64 24.92
C ASP A 457 18.03 -26.45 24.00
N GLY A 458 17.79 -27.76 23.85
CA GLY A 458 18.52 -28.62 22.91
C GLY A 458 17.77 -29.86 22.43
N SER A 459 16.45 -29.94 22.61
CA SER A 459 15.67 -31.10 22.18
C SER A 459 14.29 -30.72 21.66
N CYS A 460 13.77 -31.52 20.73
CA CYS A 460 12.38 -31.45 20.26
C CYS A 460 11.74 -32.84 20.29
N GLU A 461 10.53 -32.91 20.85
CA GLU A 461 9.66 -34.08 20.86
C GLU A 461 8.36 -33.72 20.13
N GLU A 462 7.93 -34.54 19.17
CA GLU A 462 6.60 -34.38 18.58
C GLU A 462 5.53 -34.93 19.52
N ILE A 463 4.50 -34.12 19.77
CA ILE A 463 3.27 -34.52 20.43
C ILE A 463 2.32 -34.99 19.32
N ASN A 464 2.14 -36.29 19.18
CA ASN A 464 1.30 -36.91 18.14
C ASN A 464 0.31 -37.95 18.70
N GLY A 465 0.06 -37.90 20.01
CA GLY A 465 -0.88 -38.77 20.70
C GLY A 465 -1.59 -38.05 21.85
N CYS A 466 -2.49 -38.77 22.51
CA CYS A 466 -3.21 -38.28 23.67
C CYS A 466 -3.46 -39.42 24.66
N THR A 467 -2.98 -39.26 25.89
CA THR A 467 -3.27 -40.19 26.99
C THR A 467 -4.02 -39.45 28.09
N VAL A 468 -5.16 -39.99 28.51
CA VAL A 468 -5.91 -39.48 29.66
C VAL A 468 -5.53 -40.29 30.89
N TYR A 469 -4.92 -39.64 31.87
CA TYR A 469 -4.54 -40.18 33.15
C TYR A 469 -5.55 -39.76 34.22
N VAL A 470 -6.13 -40.71 34.94
CA VAL A 470 -7.20 -40.48 35.92
C VAL A 470 -6.77 -41.01 37.30
N GLN A 471 -6.73 -40.12 38.30
CA GLN A 471 -6.73 -40.49 39.71
C GLN A 471 -8.17 -40.87 40.08
N ASP A 472 -8.41 -42.16 40.23
CA ASP A 472 -9.75 -42.66 40.50
C ASP A 472 -10.03 -42.73 42.01
N ASN A 473 -10.70 -41.70 42.53
CA ASN A 473 -11.20 -41.63 43.90
C ASN A 473 -12.72 -41.84 43.97
N SER A 474 -13.31 -42.48 42.95
CA SER A 474 -14.77 -42.63 42.85
C SER A 474 -15.36 -43.67 43.80
N GLY A 475 -14.57 -44.68 44.19
CA GLY A 475 -15.05 -45.86 44.90
C GLY A 475 -15.80 -46.87 44.02
N TRP A 476 -15.75 -46.72 42.68
CA TRP A 476 -16.40 -47.65 41.75
C TRP A 476 -15.59 -48.93 41.56
N ASP A 477 -16.29 -50.06 41.39
CA ASP A 477 -15.68 -51.37 41.09
C ASP A 477 -15.04 -51.41 39.69
N GLY A 478 -15.53 -50.58 38.77
CA GLY A 478 -15.00 -50.45 37.41
C GLY A 478 -15.19 -49.03 36.88
N LEU A 479 -14.13 -48.47 36.29
CA LEU A 479 -14.16 -47.16 35.64
C LEU A 479 -14.24 -47.37 34.12
N ALA A 480 -15.05 -46.56 33.43
CA ALA A 480 -15.03 -46.42 31.99
C ALA A 480 -15.17 -44.95 31.59
N ILE A 481 -14.62 -44.59 30.43
CA ILE A 481 -14.79 -43.29 29.80
C ILE A 481 -15.53 -43.49 28.49
N TYR A 482 -16.66 -42.81 28.35
CA TYR A 482 -17.31 -42.61 27.06
C TYR A 482 -16.95 -41.24 26.50
N SER A 483 -16.92 -41.09 25.18
CA SER A 483 -16.60 -39.82 24.53
C SER A 483 -17.51 -39.59 23.34
N TRP A 484 -17.93 -38.34 23.12
CA TRP A 484 -18.69 -37.93 21.94
C TRP A 484 -18.28 -36.52 21.50
N GLY A 485 -18.45 -36.18 20.22
CA GLY A 485 -17.99 -34.92 19.65
C GLY A 485 -17.61 -35.11 18.20
N ASP A 486 -16.40 -34.68 17.81
CA ASP A 486 -15.86 -34.89 16.47
C ASP A 486 -15.76 -36.39 16.12
N VAL A 487 -15.57 -37.23 17.12
CA VAL A 487 -15.49 -38.69 17.01
C VAL A 487 -15.90 -39.36 18.32
N GLU A 488 -16.42 -40.59 18.25
CA GLU A 488 -16.58 -41.48 19.41
C GLU A 488 -15.25 -42.18 19.73
N ALA A 489 -14.27 -41.42 20.23
CA ALA A 489 -12.89 -41.89 20.45
C ALA A 489 -12.79 -43.12 21.39
N CYS A 490 -13.68 -43.23 22.36
CA CYS A 490 -13.76 -44.35 23.31
C CYS A 490 -14.65 -45.52 22.85
N GLY A 491 -15.24 -45.46 21.65
CA GLY A 491 -16.24 -46.41 21.18
C GLY A 491 -17.61 -46.26 21.85
N GLY A 492 -18.52 -47.19 21.53
CA GLY A 492 -19.91 -47.16 22.02
C GLY A 492 -20.03 -47.36 23.53
N TRP A 493 -21.13 -46.87 24.11
CA TRP A 493 -21.43 -46.98 25.54
C TRP A 493 -21.24 -48.42 26.08
N PRO A 494 -20.58 -48.64 27.26
CA PRO A 494 -20.12 -47.66 28.25
C PRO A 494 -18.79 -46.97 27.93
N GLY A 495 -18.26 -47.17 26.72
CA GLY A 495 -16.99 -46.62 26.28
C GLY A 495 -15.80 -47.51 26.63
N MET A 496 -14.65 -46.88 26.79
CA MET A 496 -13.36 -47.53 26.99
C MET A 496 -13.11 -47.76 28.48
N GLN A 497 -12.63 -48.95 28.83
CA GLN A 497 -12.07 -49.24 30.16
C GLN A 497 -10.57 -48.88 30.20
N PRO A 498 -9.98 -48.61 31.38
CA PRO A 498 -8.57 -48.27 31.49
C PRO A 498 -7.68 -49.27 30.75
N THR A 499 -6.76 -48.76 29.93
CA THR A 499 -5.72 -49.55 29.27
C THR A 499 -4.78 -50.18 30.31
N GLY A 500 -4.54 -49.46 31.41
CA GLY A 500 -3.78 -49.96 32.54
C GLY A 500 -3.65 -48.94 33.66
N THR A 501 -2.65 -49.15 34.52
CA THR A 501 -2.24 -48.18 35.54
C THR A 501 -0.79 -47.75 35.35
N LYS A 502 -0.45 -46.54 35.76
CA LYS A 502 0.90 -45.98 35.70
C LYS A 502 1.16 -45.09 36.90
N GLU A 503 2.33 -45.21 37.51
CA GLU A 503 2.79 -44.32 38.57
C GLU A 503 3.56 -43.14 37.97
N ILE A 504 3.15 -41.92 38.29
CA ILE A 504 3.74 -40.66 37.80
C ILE A 504 3.80 -39.70 38.98
N GLY A 505 4.98 -39.17 39.30
CA GLY A 505 5.15 -38.24 40.43
C GLY A 505 4.72 -38.82 41.79
N GLY A 506 4.82 -40.15 41.98
CA GLY A 506 4.38 -40.84 43.19
C GLY A 506 2.86 -41.04 43.31
N MET A 507 2.08 -40.69 42.28
CA MET A 507 0.63 -40.91 42.20
C MET A 507 0.32 -41.99 41.18
N VAL A 508 -0.62 -42.89 41.51
CA VAL A 508 -1.07 -43.96 40.62
C VAL A 508 -2.28 -43.48 39.82
N TYR A 509 -2.16 -43.51 38.50
CA TYR A 509 -3.21 -43.15 37.56
C TYR A 509 -3.72 -44.39 36.82
N LYS A 510 -5.02 -44.48 36.60
CA LYS A 510 -5.60 -45.30 35.51
C LYS A 510 -5.42 -44.53 34.21
N TYR A 511 -4.98 -45.16 33.13
CA TYR A 511 -4.77 -44.45 31.87
C TYR A 511 -5.58 -45.02 30.71
N PHE A 512 -5.93 -44.14 29.77
CA PHE A 512 -6.68 -44.42 28.55
C PHE A 512 -5.89 -43.85 27.36
N ASP A 513 -5.51 -44.71 26.42
CA ASP A 513 -4.85 -44.28 25.19
C ASP A 513 -5.88 -43.88 24.13
N LEU A 514 -5.92 -42.59 23.80
CA LEU A 514 -6.83 -41.97 22.85
C LEU A 514 -6.08 -41.47 21.60
N SER A 515 -4.84 -41.89 21.41
CA SER A 515 -3.95 -41.41 20.34
C SER A 515 -4.48 -41.69 18.93
N ALA A 516 -5.32 -42.72 18.76
CA ALA A 516 -5.98 -43.01 17.48
C ALA A 516 -6.92 -41.87 17.01
N SER A 517 -7.36 -41.01 17.93
CA SER A 517 -8.22 -39.86 17.68
C SER A 517 -7.48 -38.52 17.90
N PHE A 518 -6.15 -38.50 17.75
CA PHE A 518 -5.33 -37.31 17.94
C PHE A 518 -5.86 -36.09 17.16
N GLY A 519 -5.88 -34.93 17.81
CA GLY A 519 -6.34 -33.66 17.23
C GLY A 519 -7.85 -33.49 17.14
N LYS A 520 -8.65 -34.45 17.63
CA LYS A 520 -10.12 -34.34 17.68
C LYS A 520 -10.59 -33.72 18.98
N ASN A 521 -11.72 -33.01 18.95
CA ASN A 521 -12.33 -32.46 20.15
C ASN A 521 -13.52 -33.31 20.59
N VAL A 522 -13.53 -33.66 21.88
CA VAL A 522 -14.54 -34.56 22.45
C VAL A 522 -14.99 -34.09 23.83
N ASN A 523 -16.27 -34.34 24.14
CA ASN A 523 -16.79 -34.34 25.50
C ASN A 523 -16.52 -35.71 26.12
N LEU A 524 -16.03 -35.73 27.36
CA LEU A 524 -15.84 -36.97 28.11
C LEU A 524 -17.01 -37.21 29.07
N ILE A 525 -17.36 -38.47 29.29
CA ILE A 525 -18.30 -38.92 30.32
C ILE A 525 -17.64 -40.04 31.11
N PHE A 526 -17.55 -39.88 32.43
CA PHE A 526 -17.06 -40.92 33.33
C PHE A 526 -18.24 -41.74 33.83
N ASN A 527 -18.11 -43.06 33.80
CA ASN A 527 -19.15 -43.95 34.29
C ASN A 527 -18.58 -45.19 34.99
N ASN A 528 -19.40 -45.82 35.83
CA ASN A 528 -19.01 -47.02 36.56
C ASN A 528 -19.14 -48.31 35.72
N ASN A 529 -18.74 -48.24 34.45
CA ASN A 529 -18.76 -49.32 33.46
C ASN A 529 -20.14 -50.02 33.35
N ASN A 530 -21.16 -49.22 33.03
CA ASN A 530 -22.56 -49.66 32.90
C ASN A 530 -23.25 -50.10 34.22
N GLY A 531 -22.69 -49.75 35.38
CA GLY A 531 -23.32 -49.95 36.69
C GLY A 531 -24.37 -48.89 37.07
N GLY A 532 -24.86 -48.10 36.11
CA GLY A 532 -25.95 -47.13 36.28
C GLY A 532 -25.55 -45.76 36.86
N VAL A 533 -24.27 -45.48 37.09
CA VAL A 533 -23.78 -44.18 37.60
C VAL A 533 -22.84 -43.55 36.57
N GLN A 534 -23.04 -42.26 36.29
CA GLN A 534 -22.21 -41.47 35.39
C GLN A 534 -22.23 -39.99 35.76
N PHE A 535 -21.25 -39.24 35.25
CA PHE A 535 -21.27 -37.78 35.26
C PHE A 535 -20.47 -37.21 34.06
N ASP A 536 -20.79 -35.98 33.67
CA ASP A 536 -20.11 -35.29 32.57
C ASP A 536 -18.69 -34.85 32.99
N GLY A 537 -17.72 -35.20 32.16
CA GLY A 537 -16.33 -34.77 32.26
C GLY A 537 -16.04 -33.49 31.46
N PRO A 538 -14.76 -33.14 31.30
CA PRO A 538 -14.37 -31.96 30.53
C PRO A 538 -14.57 -32.16 29.02
N TYR A 539 -14.77 -31.04 28.32
CA TYR A 539 -14.56 -30.94 26.88
C TYR A 539 -13.07 -30.72 26.60
N VAL A 540 -12.47 -31.57 25.76
CA VAL A 540 -11.01 -31.61 25.58
C VAL A 540 -10.64 -31.76 24.12
N SER A 541 -9.49 -31.19 23.75
CA SER A 541 -8.80 -31.52 22.50
C SER A 541 -7.90 -32.73 22.75
N LEU A 542 -7.95 -33.77 21.93
CA LEU A 542 -7.14 -34.97 22.10
C LEU A 542 -5.70 -34.73 21.63
N ILE A 543 -4.98 -33.86 22.33
CA ILE A 543 -3.61 -33.43 22.05
C ILE A 543 -2.82 -33.46 23.35
N GLY A 544 -1.77 -34.29 23.40
CA GLY A 544 -0.91 -34.43 24.57
C GLY A 544 -1.58 -35.17 25.73
N ASP A 545 -0.88 -35.22 26.85
CA ASP A 545 -1.37 -35.91 28.06
C ASP A 545 -2.34 -35.02 28.85
N LEU A 546 -3.44 -35.62 29.30
CA LEU A 546 -4.42 -34.99 30.18
C LEU A 546 -4.40 -35.68 31.54
N TYR A 547 -4.34 -34.91 32.63
CA TYR A 547 -4.33 -35.44 33.99
C TYR A 547 -5.61 -35.01 34.71
N LEU A 548 -6.33 -35.96 35.27
CA LEU A 548 -7.63 -35.75 35.90
C LEU A 548 -7.68 -36.41 37.27
N SER A 549 -8.47 -35.84 38.18
CA SER A 549 -8.92 -36.50 39.41
C SER A 549 -10.42 -36.62 39.38
N ILE A 550 -10.95 -37.80 39.70
CA ILE A 550 -12.40 -38.02 39.77
C ILE A 550 -12.85 -38.47 41.15
N THR A 551 -14.06 -38.06 41.51
CA THR A 551 -14.84 -38.65 42.60
C THR A 551 -16.05 -39.40 42.01
N GLY A 552 -16.97 -39.89 42.85
CA GLY A 552 -18.18 -40.54 42.37
C GLY A 552 -19.13 -39.62 41.60
N THR A 553 -18.91 -38.30 41.61
CA THR A 553 -19.83 -37.30 41.04
C THR A 553 -19.15 -36.12 40.35
N SER A 554 -17.83 -36.05 40.29
CA SER A 554 -17.12 -34.90 39.74
C SER A 554 -15.77 -35.27 39.15
N CYS A 555 -15.27 -34.41 38.27
CA CYS A 555 -13.92 -34.43 37.72
C CYS A 555 -13.25 -33.08 37.93
N GLU A 556 -11.95 -33.11 38.18
CA GLU A 556 -11.05 -31.95 38.24
C GLU A 556 -9.92 -32.17 37.24
N VAL A 557 -9.60 -31.15 36.44
CA VAL A 557 -8.40 -31.16 35.58
C VAL A 557 -7.19 -30.77 36.42
N LEU A 558 -6.20 -31.65 36.45
CA LEU A 558 -4.98 -31.47 37.21
C LEU A 558 -3.88 -30.87 36.32
N PRO A 559 -2.96 -30.08 36.89
CA PRO A 559 -1.73 -29.74 36.21
C PRO A 559 -0.91 -31.01 35.95
N LYS A 560 -0.05 -30.95 34.92
CA LYS A 560 0.90 -32.02 34.63
C LYS A 560 1.80 -32.26 35.86
N PRO A 561 1.92 -33.50 36.37
CA PRO A 561 2.84 -33.83 37.45
C PRO A 561 4.29 -33.53 37.04
N GLN A 562 5.09 -33.00 37.97
CA GLN A 562 6.53 -32.78 37.79
C GLN A 562 7.34 -34.07 37.87
#